data_AF-A0A2V9QT07-F1
#
_entry.id   AF-A0A2V9QT07-F1
#
_cell.length_a   1.000
_cell.length_b   1.000
_cell.length_c   1.000
_cell.angle_alpha   90.00
_cell.angle_beta   90.00
_cell.angle_gamma   90.00
#
_symmetry.space_group_name_H-M   'P 1'
#
loop_
_entity.id
_entity.type
_entity.pdbx_description
1 polymer ?
#
loop_
_entity_poly.entity_id
_entity_poly.type
_entity_poly.pdbx_seq_one_letter_code
_entity_poly.pdbx_strand_id
1 'polypeptide(L)'
;MEIRRRQFVQASAAALGGLLFVGQPRAAAEKEADIHVCPKSQPPARLLFATRLEELTSYSVDLRLTLTCLQGIVNRSQPRLYLVQDRYDELWLQWLRERGDVDEVRWLDVGQVFERFLKEVRLMIVTDPAIPASINVATMLAGVHGGLVSTPRTAAQYDLPMGAMPDSQKVGLDLRTLGWKKDLDAYRWVYPQVEGKLSRQAIAILDPQEIALRDYLVEFKIPILWIAGPQDVEKNPRALPEEEKQFARETLMKWPPNIPCLGWPGTGDQPQGGIGEWAGVRLANECAKFEVCSGFDGYSPTVSNLSVHSGTTANLHQSVPPVKVQRDKVYFCFTRSDGDGWNFQRHYYRKLF
;
A
#
# COMPACT_ATOMS: atom_id res chain seq x y z
N MET A 1 13.70 -51.20 7.65
CA MET A 1 15.02 -50.79 7.14
C MET A 1 14.82 -49.48 6.39
N GLU A 2 14.89 -48.36 7.12
CA GLU A 2 14.58 -47.02 6.60
C GLU A 2 15.73 -46.49 5.74
N ILE A 3 15.41 -46.07 4.51
CA ILE A 3 16.34 -45.36 3.63
C ILE A 3 16.13 -43.85 3.86
N ARG A 4 17.16 -43.21 4.41
CA ARG A 4 17.20 -41.79 4.78
C ARG A 4 17.30 -40.88 3.54
N ARG A 5 16.50 -39.82 3.57
CA ARG A 5 16.35 -38.66 2.65
C ARG A 5 17.61 -37.82 2.34
N ARG A 6 18.83 -38.36 2.36
CA ARG A 6 20.08 -37.57 2.19
C ARG A 6 20.94 -37.88 0.97
N GLN A 7 20.48 -38.66 -0.01
CA GLN A 7 21.30 -39.05 -1.18
C GLN A 7 20.79 -38.55 -2.55
N PHE A 8 19.92 -37.54 -2.61
CA PHE A 8 19.39 -37.05 -3.89
C PHE A 8 19.96 -35.70 -4.38
N VAL A 9 21.01 -35.15 -3.74
CA VAL A 9 21.55 -33.81 -4.10
C VAL A 9 23.01 -33.85 -4.61
N GLN A 10 23.62 -35.03 -4.82
CA GLN A 10 25.03 -35.10 -5.26
C GLN A 10 25.30 -35.81 -6.60
N ALA A 11 24.28 -36.06 -7.43
CA ALA A 11 24.45 -36.80 -8.68
C ALA A 11 24.17 -36.00 -9.97
N SER A 12 24.49 -34.71 -10.02
CA SER A 12 24.40 -33.94 -11.28
C SER A 12 25.60 -33.03 -11.57
N ALA A 13 26.70 -33.18 -10.84
CA ALA A 13 27.89 -32.35 -11.02
C ALA A 13 29.16 -33.19 -11.23
N ALA A 14 29.15 -34.05 -12.25
CA ALA A 14 30.38 -34.61 -12.82
C ALA A 14 30.08 -35.38 -14.11
N ALA A 15 30.31 -34.76 -15.28
CA ALA A 15 31.09 -35.32 -16.40
C ALA A 15 30.93 -34.49 -17.68
N LEU A 16 32.08 -34.26 -18.34
CA LEU A 16 32.34 -33.64 -19.66
C LEU A 16 32.18 -32.11 -19.72
N GLY A 17 33.22 -31.28 -19.76
CA GLY A 17 34.62 -31.49 -20.12
C GLY A 17 34.89 -31.12 -21.58
N GLY A 18 35.34 -29.88 -21.80
CA GLY A 18 36.15 -29.50 -22.96
C GLY A 18 35.49 -28.57 -23.99
N LEU A 19 35.75 -27.27 -23.88
CA LEU A 19 36.22 -26.40 -24.97
C LEU A 19 36.60 -25.03 -24.41
N LEU A 20 37.88 -24.69 -24.60
CA LEU A 20 38.51 -23.42 -24.24
C LEU A 20 37.91 -22.29 -25.08
N PHE A 21 37.32 -21.29 -24.43
CA PHE A 21 37.23 -19.94 -24.97
C PHE A 21 37.73 -18.95 -23.93
N VAL A 22 38.88 -18.34 -24.25
CA VAL A 22 39.43 -17.18 -23.58
C VAL A 22 38.52 -16.00 -23.90
N GLY A 23 37.83 -15.51 -22.88
CA GLY A 23 37.10 -14.26 -22.92
C GLY A 23 36.67 -13.97 -21.50
N GLN A 24 37.26 -12.95 -20.87
CA GLN A 24 36.72 -12.40 -19.65
C GLN A 24 35.46 -11.58 -20.01
N PRO A 25 34.27 -11.90 -19.49
CA PRO A 25 33.37 -10.86 -19.05
C PRO A 25 33.67 -10.63 -17.58
N ARG A 26 34.08 -9.41 -17.27
CA ARG A 26 33.99 -8.85 -15.93
C ARG A 26 32.50 -8.76 -15.60
N ALA A 27 31.91 -9.88 -15.19
CA ALA A 27 30.59 -9.89 -14.59
C ALA A 27 30.72 -9.05 -13.32
N ALA A 28 30.20 -7.82 -13.38
CA ALA A 28 29.87 -7.10 -12.17
C ALA A 28 29.04 -8.07 -11.34
N ALA A 29 29.49 -8.38 -10.14
CA ALA A 29 28.66 -9.06 -9.16
C ALA A 29 27.42 -8.17 -8.99
N GLU A 30 26.32 -8.56 -9.64
CA GLU A 30 25.00 -8.10 -9.24
C GLU A 30 24.94 -8.43 -7.75
N LYS A 31 24.99 -7.39 -6.90
CA LYS A 31 24.59 -7.56 -5.51
C LYS A 31 23.27 -8.33 -5.57
N GLU A 32 23.19 -9.50 -4.92
CA GLU A 32 21.92 -10.13 -4.64
C GLU A 32 21.00 -9.02 -4.15
N ALA A 33 20.01 -8.66 -4.98
CA ALA A 33 19.08 -7.62 -4.60
C ALA A 33 18.40 -8.14 -3.33
N ASP A 34 18.52 -7.40 -2.22
CA ASP A 34 17.86 -7.77 -0.97
C ASP A 34 16.39 -8.06 -1.28
N ILE A 35 15.99 -9.33 -1.20
CA ILE A 35 14.63 -9.74 -1.52
C ILE A 35 13.77 -9.26 -0.36
N HIS A 36 13.09 -8.13 -0.57
CA HIS A 36 12.08 -7.65 0.37
C HIS A 36 10.71 -8.20 -0.03
N VAL A 37 10.02 -8.79 0.95
CA VAL A 37 8.66 -9.34 0.77
C VAL A 37 7.67 -8.24 0.39
N CYS A 38 7.83 -7.04 0.94
CA CYS A 38 7.07 -5.84 0.55
C CYS A 38 8.06 -4.74 0.09
N PRO A 39 7.63 -3.83 -0.79
CA PRO A 39 8.44 -2.67 -1.17
C PRO A 39 8.98 -1.90 0.05
N LYS A 40 10.22 -1.45 -0.02
CA LYS A 40 10.89 -0.82 1.12
C LYS A 40 11.33 0.60 0.78
N SER A 41 10.97 1.58 1.61
CA SER A 41 11.42 2.96 1.43
C SER A 41 12.91 3.10 1.73
N GLN A 42 13.50 4.21 1.32
CA GLN A 42 14.80 4.60 1.86
C GLN A 42 14.69 4.84 3.37
N PRO A 43 15.80 4.73 4.14
CA PRO A 43 15.79 5.11 5.54
C PRO A 43 15.24 6.53 5.74
N PRO A 44 14.38 6.74 6.76
CA PRO A 44 13.81 8.05 7.01
C PRO A 44 14.88 9.10 7.25
N ALA A 45 14.60 10.34 6.87
CA ALA A 45 15.47 11.46 7.19
C ALA A 45 15.59 11.63 8.71
N ARG A 46 16.77 12.07 9.16
CA ARG A 46 17.02 12.38 10.58
C ARG A 46 16.08 13.45 11.13
N LEU A 47 15.64 14.37 10.27
CA LEU A 47 14.61 15.35 10.55
C LEU A 47 13.33 14.98 9.80
N LEU A 48 12.25 14.71 10.53
CA LEU A 48 10.91 14.57 9.96
C LEU A 48 10.08 15.84 10.19
N PHE A 49 9.29 16.19 9.19
CA PHE A 49 8.21 17.17 9.31
C PHE A 49 6.90 16.43 9.60
N ALA A 50 6.19 16.84 10.64
CA ALA A 50 4.97 16.20 11.07
C ALA A 50 3.79 17.18 11.07
N THR A 51 2.59 16.69 10.75
CA THR A 51 1.35 17.47 10.88
C THR A 51 0.25 16.60 11.51
N ARG A 52 -0.63 17.20 12.30
CA ARG A 52 -1.80 16.53 12.87
C ARG A 52 -3.00 16.73 11.96
N LEU A 53 -3.60 15.63 11.50
CA LEU A 53 -4.77 15.69 10.63
C LEU A 53 -6.09 15.82 11.41
N GLU A 54 -6.09 15.58 12.73
CA GLU A 54 -7.26 15.80 13.59
C GLU A 54 -7.60 17.28 13.79
N GLU A 55 -6.61 18.17 13.61
CA GLU A 55 -6.80 19.63 13.69
C GLU A 55 -7.52 20.19 12.45
N LEU A 56 -7.70 19.38 11.40
CA LEU A 56 -8.45 19.78 10.20
C LEU A 56 -9.94 19.95 10.51
N THR A 57 -10.39 21.20 10.57
CA THR A 57 -11.79 21.54 10.83
C THR A 57 -12.63 21.70 9.55
N SER A 58 -12.00 22.13 8.46
CA SER A 58 -12.67 22.40 7.17
C SER A 58 -12.16 21.46 6.09
N TYR A 59 -13.08 20.86 5.32
CA TYR A 59 -12.76 19.94 4.21
C TYR A 59 -11.78 18.84 4.62
N SER A 60 -11.95 18.32 5.84
CA SER A 60 -10.98 17.45 6.49
C SER A 60 -10.71 16.17 5.69
N VAL A 61 -11.73 15.53 5.14
CA VAL A 61 -11.58 14.33 4.30
C VAL A 61 -10.84 14.65 2.99
N ASP A 62 -11.22 15.74 2.31
CA ASP A 62 -10.58 16.18 1.06
C ASP A 62 -9.08 16.48 1.26
N LEU A 63 -8.75 17.19 2.33
CA LEU A 63 -7.37 17.54 2.68
C LEU A 63 -6.58 16.31 3.18
N ARG A 64 -7.20 15.39 3.93
CA ARG A 64 -6.56 14.12 4.32
C ARG A 64 -6.13 13.32 3.10
N LEU A 65 -7.00 13.18 2.09
CA LEU A 65 -6.66 12.52 0.84
C LEU A 65 -5.48 13.22 0.15
N THR A 66 -5.58 14.54 -0.01
CA THR A 66 -4.57 15.35 -0.71
C THR A 66 -3.20 15.25 -0.02
N LEU A 67 -3.15 15.46 1.30
CA LEU A 67 -1.93 15.42 2.10
C LEU A 67 -1.33 14.01 2.14
N THR A 68 -2.14 12.96 2.28
CA THR A 68 -1.63 11.57 2.31
C THR A 68 -1.01 11.17 0.98
N CYS A 69 -1.61 11.55 -0.15
CA CYS A 69 -1.00 11.35 -1.45
C CYS A 69 0.28 12.19 -1.63
N LEU A 70 0.30 13.44 -1.16
CA LEU A 70 1.51 14.29 -1.15
C LEU A 70 2.64 13.66 -0.34
N GLN A 71 2.34 13.08 0.83
CA GLN A 71 3.31 12.35 1.64
C GLN A 71 4.00 11.25 0.82
N GLY A 72 3.25 10.46 0.06
CA GLY A 72 3.82 9.43 -0.81
C GLY A 72 4.76 9.99 -1.89
N ILE A 73 4.47 11.16 -2.45
CA ILE A 73 5.37 11.83 -3.41
C ILE A 73 6.64 12.31 -2.72
N VAL A 74 6.52 12.99 -1.59
CA VAL A 74 7.65 13.55 -0.81
C VAL A 74 8.58 12.43 -0.35
N ASN A 75 8.01 11.34 0.16
CA ASN A 75 8.76 10.25 0.80
C ASN A 75 9.48 9.32 -0.18
N ARG A 76 9.11 9.35 -1.46
CA ARG A 76 9.71 8.51 -2.52
C ARG A 76 11.22 8.67 -2.67
N SER A 77 11.72 9.90 -2.50
CA SER A 77 13.17 10.16 -2.58
C SER A 77 13.86 9.80 -1.26
N GLN A 78 13.25 10.23 -0.16
CA GLN A 78 13.61 9.91 1.21
C GLN A 78 12.42 10.30 2.10
N PRO A 79 12.00 9.46 3.06
CA PRO A 79 10.90 9.79 3.94
C PRO A 79 11.21 11.03 4.79
N ARG A 80 10.39 12.08 4.63
CA ARG A 80 10.55 13.42 5.24
C ARG A 80 9.26 14.00 5.79
N LEU A 81 8.10 13.55 5.29
CA LEU A 81 6.79 13.98 5.76
C LEU A 81 6.09 12.81 6.46
N TYR A 82 5.55 13.09 7.65
CA TYR A 82 4.81 12.14 8.48
C TYR A 82 3.47 12.76 8.87
N LEU A 83 2.37 12.07 8.64
CA LEU A 83 1.04 12.60 8.95
C LEU A 83 0.43 11.83 10.11
N VAL A 84 0.09 12.54 11.18
CA VAL A 84 -0.59 11.95 12.34
C VAL A 84 -2.08 11.89 12.05
N GLN A 85 -2.58 10.70 11.71
CA GLN A 85 -3.99 10.46 11.39
C GLN A 85 -4.82 10.22 12.65
N ASP A 86 -4.20 9.58 13.64
CA ASP A 86 -4.77 9.21 14.93
C ASP A 86 -3.68 9.25 16.03
N ARG A 87 -4.08 9.01 17.28
CA ARG A 87 -3.15 8.97 18.42
C ARG A 87 -2.07 7.89 18.34
N TYR A 88 -2.28 6.82 17.57
CA TYR A 88 -1.30 5.73 17.44
C TYR A 88 -0.14 6.16 16.55
N ASP A 89 -0.39 7.01 15.55
CA ASP A 89 0.67 7.63 14.77
C ASP A 89 1.61 8.49 15.63
N GLU A 90 1.10 9.17 16.67
CA GLU A 90 1.98 9.88 17.60
C GLU A 90 2.90 8.93 18.37
N LEU A 91 2.35 7.81 18.85
CA LEU A 91 3.11 6.78 19.56
C LEU A 91 4.20 6.19 18.66
N TRP A 92 3.88 5.88 17.42
CA TRP A 92 4.83 5.32 16.46
C TRP A 92 5.89 6.34 16.05
N LEU A 93 5.53 7.63 15.93
CA LEU A 93 6.49 8.70 15.69
C LEU A 93 7.46 8.88 16.87
N GLN A 94 6.95 8.80 18.10
CA GLN A 94 7.79 8.81 19.29
C GLN A 94 8.74 7.61 19.30
N TRP A 95 8.24 6.41 18.98
CA TRP A 95 9.04 5.19 18.93
C TRP A 95 10.17 5.27 17.90
N LEU A 96 9.93 5.88 16.73
CA LEU A 96 10.99 6.16 15.74
C LEU A 96 12.11 7.04 16.30
N ARG A 97 11.78 7.98 17.19
CA ARG A 97 12.78 8.82 17.86
C ARG A 97 13.55 8.05 18.92
N GLU A 98 12.85 7.29 19.76
CA GLU A 98 13.45 6.51 20.84
C GLU A 98 14.41 5.43 20.33
N ARG A 99 14.07 4.77 19.20
CA ARG A 99 14.95 3.81 18.54
C ARG A 99 16.11 4.48 17.81
N GLY A 100 16.06 5.81 17.63
CA GLY A 100 17.07 6.59 16.96
C GLY A 100 16.98 6.53 15.44
N ASP A 101 15.83 6.20 14.84
CA ASP A 101 15.61 6.33 13.38
C ASP A 101 15.36 7.78 12.95
N VAL A 102 14.98 8.64 13.89
CA VAL A 102 14.72 10.07 13.69
C VAL A 102 15.31 10.86 14.87
N ASP A 103 16.10 11.90 14.62
CA ASP A 103 16.65 12.78 15.66
C ASP A 103 15.62 13.86 16.07
N GLU A 104 15.06 14.53 15.07
CA GLU A 104 14.25 15.73 15.24
C GLU A 104 12.90 15.59 14.53
N VAL A 105 11.84 16.10 15.16
CA VAL A 105 10.52 16.25 14.56
C VAL A 105 10.12 17.71 14.61
N ARG A 106 9.84 18.30 13.45
CA ARG A 106 9.29 19.66 13.34
C ARG A 106 7.82 19.60 12.96
N TRP A 107 6.99 20.20 13.81
CA TRP A 107 5.57 20.30 13.55
C TRP A 107 5.29 21.45 12.58
N LEU A 108 4.51 21.16 11.55
CA LEU A 108 4.05 22.12 10.56
C LEU A 108 2.52 22.19 10.59
N ASP A 109 1.96 23.36 10.35
CA ASP A 109 0.56 23.47 9.93
C ASP A 109 0.41 23.08 8.45
N VAL A 110 -0.83 22.91 8.01
CA VAL A 110 -1.17 22.47 6.64
C VAL A 110 -0.66 23.44 5.58
N GLY A 111 -0.72 24.75 5.83
CA GLY A 111 -0.23 25.77 4.92
C GLY A 111 1.29 25.66 4.73
N GLN A 112 2.01 25.48 5.83
CA GLN A 112 3.45 25.26 5.83
C GLN A 112 3.86 23.94 5.15
N VAL A 113 3.05 22.88 5.26
CA VAL A 113 3.26 21.64 4.50
C VAL A 113 3.18 21.92 3.00
N PHE A 114 2.13 22.61 2.54
CA PHE A 114 1.99 22.94 1.12
C PHE A 114 3.10 23.90 0.63
N GLU A 115 3.39 24.99 1.34
CA GLU A 115 4.48 25.91 0.98
C GLU A 115 5.82 25.16 0.79
N ARG A 116 6.09 24.19 1.67
CA ARG A 116 7.34 23.42 1.64
C ARG A 116 7.37 22.39 0.52
N PHE A 117 6.31 21.62 0.34
CA PHE A 117 6.33 20.37 -0.42
C PHE A 117 5.52 20.39 -1.72
N LEU A 118 4.63 21.37 -1.93
CA LEU A 118 3.83 21.45 -3.15
C LEU A 118 4.70 21.54 -4.42
N LYS A 119 5.88 22.18 -4.32
CA LYS A 119 6.87 22.24 -5.42
C LYS A 119 7.45 20.88 -5.86
N GLU A 120 7.25 19.82 -5.08
CA GLU A 120 7.68 18.47 -5.44
C GLU A 120 6.66 17.74 -6.35
N VAL A 121 5.46 18.31 -6.51
CA VAL A 121 4.44 17.81 -7.45
C VAL A 121 4.48 18.59 -8.76
N ARG A 122 4.05 17.95 -9.85
CA ARG A 122 4.18 18.49 -11.22
C ARG A 122 2.86 18.90 -11.86
N LEU A 123 1.77 18.32 -11.38
CA LEU A 123 0.43 18.42 -11.95
C LEU A 123 -0.62 18.09 -10.89
N MET A 124 -1.88 18.35 -11.21
CA MET A 124 -3.02 17.95 -10.39
C MET A 124 -3.89 16.92 -11.09
N ILE A 125 -4.36 15.93 -10.34
CA ILE A 125 -5.40 14.99 -10.76
C ILE A 125 -6.62 15.19 -9.86
N VAL A 126 -7.72 15.68 -10.44
CA VAL A 126 -8.96 15.96 -9.72
C VAL A 126 -9.89 14.75 -9.80
N THR A 127 -10.40 14.29 -8.66
CA THR A 127 -11.31 13.14 -8.57
C THR A 127 -12.70 13.46 -9.11
N ASP A 128 -13.45 12.40 -9.46
CA ASP A 128 -14.86 12.48 -9.80
C ASP A 128 -15.73 11.95 -8.64
N PRO A 129 -16.45 12.83 -7.90
CA PRO A 129 -17.32 12.40 -6.81
C PRO A 129 -18.45 11.47 -7.24
N ALA A 130 -18.82 11.42 -8.53
CA ALA A 130 -19.86 10.53 -9.04
C ALA A 130 -19.38 9.08 -9.26
N ILE A 131 -18.06 8.86 -9.18
CA ILE A 131 -17.37 7.60 -9.45
C ILE A 131 -16.33 7.38 -8.33
N PRO A 132 -16.69 6.68 -7.23
CA PRO A 132 -15.78 6.43 -6.11
C PRO A 132 -14.41 5.89 -6.55
N ALA A 133 -14.35 4.97 -7.52
CA ALA A 133 -13.09 4.41 -8.03
C ALA A 133 -12.15 5.47 -8.64
N SER A 134 -12.64 6.67 -8.98
CA SER A 134 -11.81 7.79 -9.43
C SER A 134 -10.75 8.20 -8.40
N ILE A 135 -10.95 7.93 -7.10
CA ILE A 135 -9.93 8.17 -6.06
C ILE A 135 -8.76 7.21 -6.25
N ASN A 136 -9.02 5.93 -6.51
CA ASN A 136 -7.98 4.94 -6.81
C ASN A 136 -7.28 5.25 -8.13
N VAL A 137 -8.02 5.65 -9.16
CA VAL A 137 -7.46 6.11 -10.44
C VAL A 137 -6.55 7.33 -10.25
N ALA A 138 -7.02 8.36 -9.53
CA ALA A 138 -6.23 9.55 -9.27
C ALA A 138 -4.96 9.24 -8.47
N THR A 139 -5.05 8.34 -7.50
CA THR A 139 -3.90 7.87 -6.71
C THR A 139 -2.85 7.19 -7.59
N MET A 140 -3.26 6.29 -8.48
CA MET A 140 -2.34 5.63 -9.43
C MET A 140 -1.70 6.62 -10.41
N LEU A 141 -2.50 7.54 -10.98
CA LEU A 141 -2.00 8.58 -11.88
C LEU A 141 -1.01 9.51 -11.17
N ALA A 142 -1.33 9.97 -9.97
CA ALA A 142 -0.46 10.79 -9.14
C ALA A 142 0.85 10.07 -8.81
N GLY A 143 0.79 8.80 -8.42
CA GLY A 143 1.97 7.97 -8.21
C GLY A 143 2.85 7.92 -9.45
N VAL A 144 2.28 7.62 -10.62
CA VAL A 144 3.04 7.44 -11.86
C VAL A 144 3.61 8.75 -12.40
N HIS A 145 2.85 9.85 -12.34
CA HIS A 145 3.21 11.12 -12.95
C HIS A 145 3.79 12.16 -11.99
N GLY A 146 3.82 11.89 -10.69
CA GLY A 146 4.27 12.86 -9.68
C GLY A 146 3.25 13.98 -9.46
N GLY A 147 1.97 13.61 -9.34
CA GLY A 147 0.85 14.55 -9.23
C GLY A 147 0.34 14.73 -7.81
N LEU A 148 -0.39 15.81 -7.59
CA LEU A 148 -1.24 16.01 -6.41
C LEU A 148 -2.64 15.46 -6.69
N VAL A 149 -3.17 14.62 -5.82
CA VAL A 149 -4.58 14.22 -5.86
C VAL A 149 -5.39 15.28 -5.15
N SER A 150 -6.47 15.75 -5.75
CA SER A 150 -7.38 16.72 -5.12
C SER A 150 -8.84 16.38 -5.44
N THR A 151 -9.76 16.86 -4.62
CA THR A 151 -11.19 16.82 -4.92
C THR A 151 -11.60 18.09 -5.65
N PRO A 152 -12.73 18.10 -6.38
CA PRO A 152 -13.21 19.32 -7.05
C PRO A 152 -13.38 20.53 -6.11
N ARG A 153 -13.61 20.28 -4.81
CA ARG A 153 -13.82 21.30 -3.80
C ARG A 153 -12.53 22.03 -3.41
N THR A 154 -11.40 21.32 -3.43
CA THR A 154 -10.10 21.84 -3.00
C THR A 154 -9.18 22.16 -4.19
N ALA A 155 -9.50 21.68 -5.40
CA ALA A 155 -8.66 21.83 -6.59
C ALA A 155 -8.27 23.29 -6.90
N ALA A 156 -9.22 24.23 -6.78
CA ALA A 156 -8.98 25.65 -7.08
C ALA A 156 -8.00 26.33 -6.09
N GLN A 157 -7.61 25.67 -4.99
CA GLN A 157 -6.65 26.19 -4.02
C GLN A 157 -5.20 26.01 -4.48
N TYR A 158 -4.94 25.15 -5.48
CA TYR A 158 -3.59 24.82 -5.92
C TYR A 158 -3.36 25.36 -7.33
N ASP A 159 -2.34 26.21 -7.48
CA ASP A 159 -1.89 26.72 -8.79
C ASP A 159 -1.04 25.65 -9.49
N LEU A 160 -1.69 24.59 -9.95
CA LEU A 160 -1.06 23.45 -10.61
C LEU A 160 -1.71 23.17 -11.98
N PRO A 161 -0.93 22.69 -12.96
CA PRO A 161 -1.48 22.28 -14.25
C PRO A 161 -2.59 21.24 -14.09
N MET A 162 -3.73 21.55 -14.71
CA MET A 162 -4.89 20.68 -14.85
C MET A 162 -5.27 20.68 -16.34
N GLY A 163 -4.79 19.68 -17.07
CA GLY A 163 -5.04 19.57 -18.50
C GLY A 163 -6.52 19.43 -18.83
N ALA A 164 -6.91 19.97 -19.98
CA ALA A 164 -8.30 20.09 -20.40
C ALA A 164 -8.81 18.89 -21.22
N MET A 165 -7.91 18.02 -21.70
CA MET A 165 -8.25 16.92 -22.61
C MET A 165 -8.15 15.55 -21.93
N PRO A 166 -8.94 14.54 -22.36
CA PRO A 166 -8.91 13.19 -21.79
C PRO A 166 -7.54 12.48 -21.79
N ASP A 167 -6.63 12.87 -22.70
CA ASP A 167 -5.26 12.35 -22.84
C ASP A 167 -4.21 13.24 -22.16
N SER A 168 -4.64 14.16 -21.30
CA SER A 168 -3.77 15.11 -20.58
C SER A 168 -3.16 14.55 -19.29
N GLN A 169 -3.23 13.24 -19.02
CA GLN A 169 -2.75 12.66 -17.76
C GLN A 169 -1.26 12.95 -17.43
N LYS A 170 -0.46 13.32 -18.43
CA LYS A 170 0.95 13.73 -18.25
C LYS A 170 1.14 15.19 -17.84
N VAL A 171 0.10 16.03 -17.95
CA VAL A 171 0.10 17.47 -17.64
C VAL A 171 -1.01 17.87 -16.64
N GLY A 172 -1.77 16.91 -16.13
CA GLY A 172 -2.88 17.12 -15.19
C GLY A 172 -4.22 16.74 -15.81
N LEU A 173 -5.19 16.33 -14.99
CA LEU A 173 -6.47 15.84 -15.49
C LEU A 173 -7.58 16.01 -14.46
N ASP A 174 -8.73 16.50 -14.90
CA ASP A 174 -9.98 16.43 -14.15
C ASP A 174 -10.77 15.19 -14.59
N LEU A 175 -10.85 14.18 -13.72
CA LEU A 175 -11.46 12.89 -14.06
C LEU A 175 -12.96 12.99 -14.34
N ARG A 176 -13.63 14.08 -13.91
CA ARG A 176 -15.05 14.31 -14.21
C ARG A 176 -15.30 14.48 -15.70
N THR A 177 -14.32 14.96 -16.46
CA THR A 177 -14.46 15.17 -17.91
C THR A 177 -14.55 13.86 -18.69
N LEU A 178 -14.17 12.74 -18.08
CA LEU A 178 -14.21 11.42 -18.70
C LEU A 178 -15.62 10.82 -18.72
N GLY A 179 -16.54 11.35 -17.89
CA GLY A 179 -17.97 11.08 -17.98
C GLY A 179 -18.37 9.62 -17.72
N TRP A 180 -17.52 8.85 -17.03
CA TRP A 180 -17.77 7.45 -16.66
C TRP A 180 -19.11 7.26 -15.97
N LYS A 181 -19.66 6.05 -16.10
CA LYS A 181 -20.94 5.71 -15.48
C LYS A 181 -20.76 4.69 -14.36
N LYS A 182 -19.70 3.90 -14.39
CA LYS A 182 -19.43 2.84 -13.41
C LYS A 182 -17.99 2.91 -12.94
N ASP A 183 -17.74 2.43 -11.72
CA ASP A 183 -16.39 2.33 -11.16
C ASP A 183 -15.48 1.46 -12.03
N LEU A 184 -16.01 0.38 -12.60
CA LEU A 184 -15.29 -0.49 -13.51
C LEU A 184 -14.82 0.22 -14.80
N ASP A 185 -15.56 1.22 -15.30
CA ASP A 185 -15.16 2.00 -16.48
C ASP A 185 -13.86 2.76 -16.19
N ALA A 186 -13.73 3.29 -14.97
CA ALA A 186 -12.56 4.03 -14.52
C ALA A 186 -11.31 3.14 -14.47
N TYR A 187 -11.44 1.92 -13.93
CA TYR A 187 -10.35 0.95 -13.91
C TYR A 187 -9.96 0.47 -15.31
N ARG A 188 -10.94 0.08 -16.14
CA ARG A 188 -10.69 -0.35 -17.53
C ARG A 188 -9.97 0.74 -18.33
N TRP A 189 -10.24 2.02 -18.04
CA TRP A 189 -9.56 3.14 -18.67
C TRP A 189 -8.13 3.36 -18.14
N VAL A 190 -7.90 3.35 -16.82
CA VAL A 190 -6.59 3.72 -16.26
C VAL A 190 -5.51 2.66 -16.52
N TYR A 191 -5.84 1.37 -16.36
CA TYR A 191 -4.84 0.30 -16.38
C TYR A 191 -4.01 0.29 -17.67
N PRO A 192 -4.61 0.30 -18.88
CA PRO A 192 -3.83 0.35 -20.13
C PRO A 192 -2.88 1.54 -20.26
N GLN A 193 -3.16 2.66 -19.59
CA GLN A 193 -2.35 3.87 -19.70
C GLN A 193 -1.11 3.87 -18.81
N VAL A 194 -1.19 3.20 -17.65
CA VAL A 194 -0.13 3.24 -16.63
C VAL A 194 0.45 1.88 -16.26
N GLU A 195 -0.10 0.76 -16.75
CA GLU A 195 0.34 -0.59 -16.40
C GLU A 195 1.86 -0.76 -16.52
N GLY A 196 2.48 -0.26 -17.59
CA GLY A 196 3.94 -0.34 -17.81
C GLY A 196 4.80 0.49 -16.84
N LYS A 197 4.18 1.32 -15.99
CA LYS A 197 4.84 2.21 -15.02
C LYS A 197 4.47 1.93 -13.57
N LEU A 198 3.45 1.09 -13.33
CA LEU A 198 3.08 0.63 -12.01
C LEU A 198 4.10 -0.40 -11.50
N SER A 199 4.28 -0.45 -10.19
CA SER A 199 5.16 -1.42 -9.57
C SER A 199 4.66 -2.85 -9.81
N ARG A 200 5.63 -3.75 -9.94
CA ARG A 200 5.42 -5.19 -10.04
C ARG A 200 5.69 -5.92 -8.71
N GLN A 201 6.03 -5.19 -7.65
CA GLN A 201 6.40 -5.73 -6.34
C GLN A 201 5.21 -5.89 -5.38
N ALA A 202 4.05 -5.30 -5.69
CA ALA A 202 2.84 -5.39 -4.88
C ALA A 202 1.60 -5.04 -5.73
N ILE A 203 0.42 -5.32 -5.20
CA ILE A 203 -0.88 -4.85 -5.70
C ILE A 203 -1.79 -4.57 -4.50
N ALA A 204 -2.82 -3.74 -4.65
CA ALA A 204 -3.75 -3.40 -3.58
C ALA A 204 -5.21 -3.65 -3.97
N ILE A 205 -5.97 -4.26 -3.05
CA ILE A 205 -7.43 -4.24 -3.03
C ILE A 205 -7.84 -3.27 -1.93
N LEU A 206 -8.28 -2.07 -2.31
CA LEU A 206 -8.52 -0.98 -1.37
C LEU A 206 -9.80 -0.24 -1.71
N ASP A 207 -10.69 -0.10 -0.73
CA ASP A 207 -11.87 0.76 -0.81
C ASP A 207 -11.44 2.19 -1.19
N PRO A 208 -12.04 2.81 -2.21
CA PRO A 208 -11.71 4.18 -2.60
C PRO A 208 -11.77 5.21 -1.47
N GLN A 209 -12.56 4.99 -0.42
CA GLN A 209 -12.66 5.89 0.73
C GLN A 209 -11.55 5.70 1.77
N GLU A 210 -10.80 4.61 1.72
CA GLU A 210 -9.66 4.41 2.61
C GLU A 210 -8.49 5.29 2.17
N ILE A 211 -8.06 6.18 3.06
CA ILE A 211 -7.06 7.22 2.77
C ILE A 211 -5.68 6.84 3.29
N ALA A 212 -5.60 6.26 4.48
CA ALA A 212 -4.36 6.22 5.27
C ALA A 212 -3.19 5.47 4.62
N LEU A 213 -3.48 4.44 3.82
CA LEU A 213 -2.49 3.61 3.12
C LEU A 213 -1.92 4.27 1.86
N ARG A 214 -2.54 5.36 1.37
CA ARG A 214 -2.24 5.93 0.04
C ARG A 214 -0.85 6.56 -0.03
N ASP A 215 -0.24 6.95 1.09
CA ASP A 215 1.13 7.43 1.13
C ASP A 215 2.09 6.39 0.53
N TYR A 216 1.97 5.15 0.98
CA TYR A 216 2.79 4.03 0.54
C TYR A 216 2.43 3.58 -0.89
N LEU A 217 1.13 3.54 -1.23
CA LEU A 217 0.71 3.18 -2.59
C LEU A 217 1.22 4.19 -3.63
N VAL A 218 1.17 5.48 -3.31
CA VAL A 218 1.72 6.54 -4.16
C VAL A 218 3.22 6.43 -4.25
N GLU A 219 3.94 6.30 -3.13
CA GLU A 219 5.40 6.20 -3.10
C GLU A 219 5.92 5.15 -4.08
N PHE A 220 5.38 3.94 -3.98
CA PHE A 220 5.79 2.77 -4.75
C PHE A 220 5.03 2.57 -6.06
N LYS A 221 4.08 3.45 -6.42
CA LYS A 221 3.25 3.32 -7.64
C LYS A 221 2.52 1.97 -7.69
N ILE A 222 1.92 1.57 -6.57
CA ILE A 222 1.26 0.28 -6.44
C ILE A 222 -0.09 0.32 -7.18
N PRO A 223 -0.43 -0.70 -7.99
CA PRO A 223 -1.74 -0.82 -8.64
C PRO A 223 -2.84 -0.97 -7.59
N ILE A 224 -3.98 -0.33 -7.83
CA ILE A 224 -5.10 -0.33 -6.89
C ILE A 224 -6.38 -0.69 -7.65
N LEU A 225 -7.14 -1.63 -7.10
CA LEU A 225 -8.50 -1.94 -7.54
C LEU A 225 -9.43 -2.14 -6.34
N TRP A 226 -10.73 -2.11 -6.61
CA TRP A 226 -11.77 -2.42 -5.64
C TRP A 226 -12.81 -3.33 -6.28
N ILE A 227 -13.41 -4.19 -5.48
CA ILE A 227 -14.44 -5.14 -5.93
C ILE A 227 -15.65 -4.94 -5.02
N ALA A 228 -16.74 -4.46 -5.57
CA ALA A 228 -17.97 -4.18 -4.85
C ALA A 228 -18.56 -5.44 -4.22
N GLY A 229 -19.03 -5.31 -2.98
CA GLY A 229 -19.85 -6.30 -2.29
C GLY A 229 -21.35 -6.03 -2.40
N PRO A 230 -22.21 -6.89 -1.83
CA PRO A 230 -23.65 -6.68 -1.76
C PRO A 230 -24.04 -5.29 -1.21
N GLN A 231 -23.35 -4.80 -0.18
CA GLN A 231 -23.61 -3.51 0.47
C GLN A 231 -23.27 -2.33 -0.44
N ASP A 232 -22.26 -2.46 -1.29
CA ASP A 232 -21.90 -1.42 -2.24
C ASP A 232 -22.95 -1.33 -3.35
N VAL A 233 -23.53 -2.45 -3.76
CA VAL A 233 -24.62 -2.50 -4.74
C VAL A 233 -25.87 -1.79 -4.21
N GLU A 234 -26.20 -1.96 -2.92
CA GLU A 234 -27.31 -1.25 -2.27
C GLU A 234 -27.13 0.27 -2.34
N LYS A 235 -25.90 0.76 -2.12
CA LYS A 235 -25.56 2.19 -2.14
C LYS A 235 -25.32 2.73 -3.56
N ASN A 236 -24.87 1.88 -4.47
CA ASN A 236 -24.55 2.20 -5.85
C ASN A 236 -25.09 1.09 -6.79
N PRO A 237 -26.32 1.24 -7.30
CA PRO A 237 -26.92 0.28 -8.23
C PRO A 237 -26.15 0.08 -9.55
N ARG A 238 -25.12 0.88 -9.81
CA ARG A 238 -24.25 0.78 -10.99
C ARG A 238 -23.02 -0.10 -10.77
N ALA A 239 -22.77 -0.56 -9.54
CA ALA A 239 -21.73 -1.53 -9.23
C ALA A 239 -22.00 -2.87 -9.91
N LEU A 240 -20.94 -3.55 -10.36
CA LEU A 240 -21.04 -4.82 -11.09
C LEU A 240 -20.12 -5.87 -10.46
N PRO A 241 -20.48 -6.44 -9.29
CA PRO A 241 -19.57 -7.29 -8.50
C PRO A 241 -18.91 -8.41 -9.31
N GLU A 242 -19.67 -9.12 -10.15
CA GLU A 242 -19.12 -10.23 -10.93
C GLU A 242 -18.16 -9.76 -12.04
N GLU A 243 -18.47 -8.67 -12.74
CA GLU A 243 -17.56 -8.10 -13.74
C GLU A 243 -16.32 -7.49 -13.11
N GLU A 244 -16.46 -6.82 -11.96
CA GLU A 244 -15.36 -6.25 -11.20
C GLU A 244 -14.44 -7.35 -10.65
N LYS A 245 -15.00 -8.44 -10.15
CA LYS A 245 -14.25 -9.63 -9.71
C LYS A 245 -13.51 -10.28 -10.86
N GLN A 246 -14.14 -10.40 -12.03
CA GLN A 246 -13.49 -10.95 -13.22
C GLN A 246 -12.32 -10.05 -13.67
N PHE A 247 -12.55 -8.74 -13.75
CA PHE A 247 -11.49 -7.77 -14.06
C PHE A 247 -10.34 -7.82 -13.03
N ALA A 248 -10.67 -7.95 -11.75
CA ALA A 248 -9.68 -8.08 -10.69
C ALA A 248 -8.86 -9.37 -10.85
N ARG A 249 -9.49 -10.51 -11.15
CA ARG A 249 -8.78 -11.77 -11.43
C ARG A 249 -7.80 -11.62 -12.60
N GLU A 250 -8.26 -11.08 -13.72
CA GLU A 250 -7.43 -10.84 -14.90
C GLU A 250 -6.24 -9.92 -14.58
N THR A 251 -6.50 -8.88 -13.81
CA THR A 251 -5.47 -7.95 -13.34
C THR A 251 -4.48 -8.65 -12.41
N LEU A 252 -4.93 -9.33 -11.35
CA LEU A 252 -4.06 -10.02 -10.40
C LEU A 252 -3.17 -11.08 -11.10
N MET A 253 -3.70 -11.78 -12.10
CA MET A 253 -2.96 -12.78 -12.90
C MET A 253 -1.90 -12.16 -13.81
N LYS A 254 -2.02 -10.89 -14.21
CA LYS A 254 -0.98 -10.15 -14.97
C LYS A 254 0.18 -9.70 -14.09
N TRP A 255 0.00 -9.65 -12.77
CA TRP A 255 1.06 -9.27 -11.83
C TRP A 255 1.85 -10.48 -11.37
N PRO A 256 3.15 -10.34 -11.05
CA PRO A 256 3.99 -11.45 -10.65
C PRO A 256 3.39 -12.29 -9.51
N PRO A 257 3.59 -13.62 -9.51
CA PRO A 257 3.22 -14.45 -8.36
C PRO A 257 4.09 -14.11 -7.14
N ASN A 258 3.64 -14.52 -5.97
CA ASN A 258 4.35 -14.38 -4.69
C ASN A 258 4.72 -12.93 -4.33
N ILE A 259 3.79 -12.00 -4.57
CA ILE A 259 3.87 -10.60 -4.13
C ILE A 259 2.70 -10.29 -3.18
N PRO A 260 2.82 -9.29 -2.30
CA PRO A 260 1.76 -8.89 -1.38
C PRO A 260 0.58 -8.28 -2.12
N CYS A 261 -0.62 -8.63 -1.65
CA CYS A 261 -1.86 -7.93 -1.92
C CYS A 261 -2.23 -7.09 -0.68
N LEU A 262 -1.99 -5.78 -0.75
CA LEU A 262 -2.23 -4.81 0.31
C LEU A 262 -3.71 -4.37 0.35
N GLY A 263 -4.06 -3.60 1.37
CA GLY A 263 -5.41 -3.13 1.63
C GLY A 263 -6.21 -4.16 2.42
N TRP A 264 -7.51 -4.25 2.15
CA TRP A 264 -8.41 -5.27 2.71
C TRP A 264 -9.64 -5.36 1.81
N PRO A 265 -10.11 -6.55 1.40
CA PRO A 265 -11.26 -6.71 0.48
C PRO A 265 -12.64 -6.44 1.13
N GLY A 266 -12.66 -5.92 2.36
CA GLY A 266 -13.86 -5.73 3.16
C GLY A 266 -14.24 -6.99 3.95
N THR A 267 -15.15 -6.86 4.91
CA THR A 267 -15.68 -8.01 5.68
C THR A 267 -16.87 -8.68 5.00
N GLY A 268 -17.54 -7.98 4.07
CA GLY A 268 -18.74 -8.48 3.39
C GLY A 268 -20.00 -8.48 4.25
N ASP A 269 -19.91 -7.96 5.48
CA ASP A 269 -21.00 -7.81 6.44
C ASP A 269 -21.32 -6.32 6.70
N GLN A 270 -22.58 -6.02 7.04
CA GLN A 270 -23.00 -4.65 7.36
C GLN A 270 -22.26 -4.12 8.59
N PRO A 271 -21.78 -2.85 8.58
CA PRO A 271 -22.02 -1.80 7.60
C PRO A 271 -20.97 -1.66 6.48
N GLN A 272 -20.04 -2.62 6.36
CA GLN A 272 -18.84 -2.51 5.54
C GLN A 272 -19.07 -3.02 4.10
N GLY A 273 -18.44 -2.35 3.14
CA GLY A 273 -18.48 -2.74 1.73
C GLY A 273 -17.46 -3.82 1.38
N GLY A 274 -17.32 -4.08 0.08
CA GLY A 274 -16.34 -4.98 -0.49
C GLY A 274 -16.81 -6.42 -0.62
N ILE A 275 -16.14 -7.17 -1.49
CA ILE A 275 -16.47 -8.58 -1.79
C ILE A 275 -16.36 -9.51 -0.58
N GLY A 276 -15.74 -9.06 0.51
CA GLY A 276 -15.64 -9.79 1.78
C GLY A 276 -14.35 -10.59 1.91
N GLU A 277 -13.94 -10.84 3.16
CA GLU A 277 -12.66 -11.46 3.52
C GLU A 277 -12.46 -12.77 2.78
N TRP A 278 -13.40 -13.71 2.96
CA TRP A 278 -13.26 -15.04 2.40
C TRP A 278 -13.14 -15.02 0.88
N ALA A 279 -13.96 -14.23 0.20
CA ALA A 279 -13.96 -14.16 -1.26
C ALA A 279 -12.73 -13.41 -1.81
N GLY A 280 -12.33 -12.32 -1.16
CA GLY A 280 -11.17 -11.51 -1.55
C GLY A 280 -9.84 -12.20 -1.28
N VAL A 281 -9.64 -12.75 -0.08
CA VAL A 281 -8.45 -13.54 0.28
C VAL A 281 -8.33 -14.76 -0.62
N ARG A 282 -9.43 -15.46 -0.89
CA ARG A 282 -9.44 -16.59 -1.84
C ARG A 282 -9.04 -16.14 -3.25
N LEU A 283 -9.61 -15.04 -3.75
CA LEU A 283 -9.27 -14.51 -5.09
C LEU A 283 -7.78 -14.17 -5.20
N ALA A 284 -7.22 -13.47 -4.21
CA ALA A 284 -5.82 -13.12 -4.17
C ALA A 284 -4.92 -14.37 -4.18
N ASN A 285 -5.21 -15.36 -3.33
CA ASN A 285 -4.46 -16.62 -3.24
C ASN A 285 -4.56 -17.46 -4.53
N GLU A 286 -5.74 -17.58 -5.13
CA GLU A 286 -5.91 -18.27 -6.43
C GLU A 286 -5.11 -17.60 -7.55
N CYS A 287 -4.79 -16.31 -7.42
CA CYS A 287 -3.92 -15.55 -8.33
C CYS A 287 -2.46 -15.47 -7.84
N ALA A 288 -2.07 -16.36 -6.92
CA ALA A 288 -0.73 -16.46 -6.32
C ALA A 288 -0.25 -15.15 -5.66
N LYS A 289 -1.14 -14.46 -4.94
CA LYS A 289 -0.82 -13.30 -4.09
C LYS A 289 -1.07 -13.70 -2.63
N PHE A 290 -0.22 -13.24 -1.71
CA PHE A 290 -0.50 -13.37 -0.29
C PHE A 290 -1.09 -12.05 0.21
N GLU A 291 -2.17 -12.13 0.96
CA GLU A 291 -2.84 -10.96 1.50
C GLU A 291 -2.01 -10.38 2.65
N VAL A 292 -1.99 -9.04 2.74
CA VAL A 292 -1.42 -8.30 3.86
C VAL A 292 -2.43 -7.27 4.32
N CYS A 293 -3.20 -7.62 5.35
CA CYS A 293 -4.28 -6.79 5.87
C CYS A 293 -3.72 -5.47 6.42
N SER A 294 -3.83 -4.45 5.58
CA SER A 294 -3.33 -3.09 5.79
C SER A 294 -4.42 -2.04 5.60
N GLY A 295 -5.62 -2.47 5.20
CA GLY A 295 -6.84 -1.66 5.17
C GLY A 295 -7.66 -1.75 6.47
N PHE A 296 -8.79 -1.07 6.48
CA PHE A 296 -9.78 -1.16 7.55
C PHE A 296 -10.55 -2.47 7.42
N ASP A 297 -10.67 -3.19 8.53
CA ASP A 297 -11.33 -4.50 8.60
C ASP A 297 -12.59 -4.51 9.47
N GLY A 298 -13.08 -3.33 9.84
CA GLY A 298 -14.22 -3.20 10.76
C GLY A 298 -13.85 -2.99 12.21
N TYR A 299 -12.62 -3.31 12.61
CA TYR A 299 -12.15 -3.22 14.00
C TYR A 299 -10.91 -2.34 14.14
N SER A 300 -9.95 -2.48 13.22
CA SER A 300 -8.69 -1.76 13.24
C SER A 300 -8.59 -0.79 12.06
N PRO A 301 -8.18 0.47 12.30
CA PRO A 301 -8.04 1.46 11.24
C PRO A 301 -6.95 1.05 10.25
N THR A 302 -7.12 1.45 9.00
CA THR A 302 -6.10 1.34 7.94
C THR A 302 -4.72 1.78 8.43
N VAL A 303 -3.69 1.05 7.99
CA VAL A 303 -2.31 1.35 8.35
C VAL A 303 -1.88 2.64 7.67
N SER A 304 -1.40 3.60 8.44
CA SER A 304 -0.83 4.87 7.95
C SER A 304 0.69 4.89 8.08
N ASN A 305 1.32 5.86 7.40
CA ASN A 305 2.76 6.15 7.47
C ASN A 305 3.67 5.00 7.06
N LEU A 306 3.18 4.04 6.25
CA LEU A 306 4.03 2.96 5.73
C LEU A 306 5.13 3.49 4.81
N SER A 307 4.94 4.65 4.18
CA SER A 307 6.00 5.35 3.43
C SER A 307 7.18 5.82 4.30
N VAL A 308 7.01 5.83 5.63
CA VAL A 308 8.08 6.12 6.59
C VAL A 308 8.52 4.84 7.27
N HIS A 309 7.56 4.07 7.82
CA HIS A 309 7.86 2.88 8.62
C HIS A 309 8.56 1.77 7.83
N SER A 310 8.21 1.60 6.54
CA SER A 310 8.85 0.58 5.71
C SER A 310 10.34 0.85 5.51
N GLY A 311 10.78 2.12 5.56
CA GLY A 311 12.18 2.50 5.45
C GLY A 311 13.05 2.13 6.66
N THR A 312 12.44 1.69 7.75
CA THR A 312 13.17 1.37 8.98
C THR A 312 13.65 -0.09 9.03
N THR A 313 14.40 -0.43 10.07
CA THR A 313 14.88 -1.79 10.32
C THR A 313 14.55 -2.20 11.75
N ALA A 314 14.15 -3.46 11.94
CA ALA A 314 13.97 -4.04 13.25
C ALA A 314 14.75 -5.36 13.34
N ASN A 315 15.41 -5.58 14.46
CA ASN A 315 15.96 -6.88 14.81
C ASN A 315 14.90 -7.62 15.64
N LEU A 316 14.23 -8.59 15.03
CA LEU A 316 13.26 -9.42 15.72
C LEU A 316 14.00 -10.54 16.47
N HIS A 317 13.84 -10.60 17.78
CA HIS A 317 14.35 -11.68 18.59
C HIS A 317 13.22 -12.26 19.46
N GLN A 318 12.87 -13.52 19.22
CA GLN A 318 11.93 -14.25 20.06
C GLN A 318 12.67 -15.42 20.73
N SER A 319 12.98 -15.27 22.01
CA SER A 319 13.59 -16.34 22.79
C SER A 319 12.52 -17.36 23.20
N VAL A 320 12.72 -18.64 22.86
CA VAL A 320 11.85 -19.73 23.33
C VAL A 320 12.63 -20.58 24.34
N PRO A 321 12.42 -20.39 25.66
CA PRO A 321 13.10 -21.19 26.66
C PRO A 321 12.60 -22.65 26.61
N PRO A 322 13.47 -23.65 26.86
CA PRO A 322 13.04 -25.04 26.92
C PRO A 322 12.09 -25.28 28.10
N VAL A 323 10.95 -25.93 27.84
CA VAL A 323 9.95 -26.27 28.85
C VAL A 323 9.98 -27.77 29.14
N LYS A 324 10.13 -28.14 30.42
CA LYS A 324 10.04 -29.55 30.86
C LYS A 324 8.59 -29.90 31.19
N VAL A 325 7.99 -30.76 30.37
CA VAL A 325 6.63 -31.27 30.58
C VAL A 325 6.59 -32.42 31.60
N GLN A 326 5.60 -32.40 32.48
CA GLN A 326 5.34 -33.39 33.53
C GLN A 326 4.15 -34.27 33.11
N ARG A 327 4.26 -35.58 33.34
CA ARG A 327 3.28 -36.56 32.85
C ARG A 327 1.94 -36.52 33.59
N ASP A 328 1.89 -35.98 34.79
CA ASP A 328 0.72 -35.91 35.68
C ASP A 328 0.00 -34.55 35.61
N LYS A 329 0.29 -33.72 34.61
CA LYS A 329 -0.25 -32.37 34.47
C LYS A 329 -1.02 -32.19 33.15
N VAL A 330 -1.96 -31.25 33.17
CA VAL A 330 -2.64 -30.72 31.97
C VAL A 330 -2.04 -29.36 31.65
N TYR A 331 -1.76 -29.13 30.37
CA TYR A 331 -1.18 -27.87 29.86
C TYR A 331 -2.20 -27.13 29.00
N PHE A 332 -2.25 -25.81 29.18
CA PHE A 332 -3.06 -24.90 28.36
C PHE A 332 -2.14 -23.90 27.68
N CYS A 333 -2.49 -23.54 26.44
CA CYS A 333 -1.84 -22.47 25.70
C CYS A 333 -2.93 -21.51 25.21
N PHE A 334 -2.69 -20.22 25.37
CA PHE A 334 -3.55 -19.17 24.83
C PHE A 334 -2.80 -18.53 23.66
N THR A 335 -3.41 -18.60 22.47
CA THR A 335 -2.92 -17.92 21.28
C THR A 335 -3.90 -16.82 20.94
N ARG A 336 -3.39 -15.62 20.69
CA ARG A 336 -4.21 -14.50 20.17
C ARG A 336 -4.21 -14.55 18.65
N SER A 337 -5.39 -14.42 18.05
CA SER A 337 -5.61 -14.33 16.61
C SER A 337 -5.33 -12.92 16.06
N ASP A 338 -5.43 -12.77 14.74
CA ASP A 338 -5.36 -11.48 14.01
C ASP A 338 -3.94 -10.85 13.99
N GLY A 339 -2.92 -11.66 14.26
CA GLY A 339 -1.52 -11.23 14.24
C GLY A 339 -0.96 -11.04 12.82
N ASP A 340 -1.65 -11.53 11.81
CA ASP A 340 -1.38 -11.32 10.39
C ASP A 340 -1.75 -9.88 9.93
N GLY A 341 -2.75 -9.27 10.57
CA GLY A 341 -3.20 -7.91 10.27
C GLY A 341 -2.21 -6.84 10.70
N TRP A 342 -1.61 -6.14 9.74
CA TRP A 342 -0.71 -5.01 10.02
C TRP A 342 -1.46 -3.85 10.68
N ASN A 343 -2.75 -3.67 10.33
CA ASN A 343 -3.65 -2.75 11.01
C ASN A 343 -3.79 -3.08 12.50
N PHE A 344 -3.93 -4.36 12.87
CA PHE A 344 -3.98 -4.85 14.24
C PHE A 344 -2.64 -4.69 14.96
N GLN A 345 -1.51 -4.99 14.30
CA GLN A 345 -0.18 -4.79 14.86
C GLN A 345 0.08 -3.30 15.19
N ARG A 346 -0.26 -2.40 14.25
CA ARG A 346 -0.15 -0.94 14.42
C ARG A 346 -1.06 -0.43 15.55
N HIS A 347 -2.29 -0.91 15.62
CA HIS A 347 -3.32 -0.34 16.47
C HIS A 347 -3.58 -1.13 17.76
N TYR A 348 -4.06 -2.37 17.60
CA TYR A 348 -4.67 -3.13 18.69
C TYR A 348 -3.63 -3.80 19.57
N TYR A 349 -2.61 -4.43 19.00
CA TYR A 349 -1.58 -5.11 19.78
C TYR A 349 -0.73 -4.13 20.60
N ARG A 350 -0.61 -2.88 20.15
CA ARG A 350 -0.04 -1.81 20.99
C ARG A 350 -0.88 -1.47 22.22
N LYS A 351 -2.19 -1.77 22.26
CA LYS A 351 -2.98 -1.60 23.51
C LYS A 351 -2.62 -2.61 24.59
N LEU A 352 -1.89 -3.67 24.24
CA LEU A 352 -1.58 -4.79 25.13
C LEU A 352 -0.24 -4.63 25.85
N PHE A 353 0.57 -3.64 25.46
CA PHE A 353 1.90 -3.33 25.98
C PHE A 353 2.09 -1.82 26.08
#